data_AF-A0A1I1FTE8-F1
#
_entry.id   AF-A0A1I1FTE8-F1
#
_cell.length_a   1.000
_cell.length_b   1.000
_cell.length_c   1.000
_cell.angle_alpha   90.00
_cell.angle_beta   90.00
_cell.angle_gamma   90.00
#
_symmetry.space_group_name_H-M   'P 1'
#
loop_
_entity.id
_entity.type
_entity.pdbx_description
1 polymer ?
#
loop_
_entity_poly.entity_id
_entity_poly.type
_entity_poly.pdbx_seq_one_letter_code
_entity_poly.pdbx_strand_id
1 'polypeptide(L)' 'MEINNLRYFFAVAREEKMSKAAEQLHVSQPTLSKILKALE' A
#
# COMPACT_ATOMS: atom_id res chain seq x y z
N MET A 1 10.27 6.04 -8.23
CA MET A 1 8.88 6.48 -8.07
C MET A 1 8.04 5.96 -9.24
N GLU A 2 7.45 4.77 -9.10
CA GLU A 2 6.53 4.20 -10.11
C GLU A 2 5.08 4.60 -9.79
N ILE A 3 4.25 4.83 -10.81
CA ILE A 3 2.85 5.23 -10.63
C ILE A 3 2.03 4.23 -9.82
N ASN A 4 2.39 2.94 -9.88
CA ASN A 4 1.76 1.90 -9.09
C ASN A 4 1.98 2.10 -7.59
N ASN A 5 3.18 2.54 -7.17
CA ASN A 5 3.48 2.80 -5.76
C ASN A 5 2.57 3.89 -5.20
N LEU A 6 2.25 4.92 -5.99
CA LEU A 6 1.32 5.98 -5.60
C LEU A 6 -0.12 5.46 -5.38
N ARG A 7 -0.56 4.42 -6.12
CA ARG A 7 -1.88 3.79 -5.89
C ARG A 7 -1.91 3.05 -4.54
N TYR A 8 -0.84 2.34 -4.21
CA TYR A 8 -0.69 1.68 -2.90
C TYR A 8 -0.67 2.70 -1.76
N PHE A 9 0.06 3.80 -1.94
CA PHE A 9 0.10 4.90 -0.97
C PHE A 9 -1.28 5.54 -0.75
N PHE A 10 -1.97 5.89 -1.84
CA PHE A 10 -3.31 6.47 -1.77
C PHE A 10 -4.32 5.53 -1.07
N ALA A 11 -4.27 4.23 -1.36
CA ALA A 11 -5.15 3.26 -0.73
C ALA A 11 -4.91 3.16 0.79
N VAL A 12 -3.66 3.16 1.23
CA VAL A 12 -3.34 3.13 2.68
C VAL A 12 -3.74 4.44 3.37
N ALA A 13 -3.52 5.58 2.72
CA ALA A 13 -3.94 6.88 3.22
C ALA A 13 -5.47 6.98 3.36
N ARG A 14 -6.23 6.36 2.43
CA ARG A 14 -7.70 6.35 2.48
C ARG A 14 -8.27 5.41 3.52
N GLU A 15 -7.68 4.23 3.70
CA GLU A 15 -8.21 3.23 4.64
C GLU A 15 -7.77 3.44 6.09
N GLU A 16 -6.75 4.28 6.34
CA GLU A 16 -6.12 4.57 7.65
C GLU A 16 -5.59 3.32 8.40
N LYS A 17 -5.72 2.14 7.77
CA LYS A 17 -5.34 0.83 8.30
C LYS A 17 -4.68 0.01 7.21
N MET A 18 -3.41 -0.35 7.43
CA MET A 18 -2.62 -1.12 6.47
C MET A 18 -3.25 -2.47 6.10
N SER A 19 -3.78 -3.20 7.09
CA SER A 19 -4.39 -4.52 6.85
C SER A 19 -5.62 -4.45 5.96
N LYS A 20 -6.41 -3.39 6.09
CA LYS A 20 -7.63 -3.18 5.29
C LYS A 20 -7.30 -2.78 3.85
N ALA A 21 -6.28 -1.94 3.67
CA ALA A 21 -5.76 -1.63 2.35
C ALA A 21 -5.16 -2.86 1.64
N ALA A 22 -4.43 -3.71 2.38
CA ALA A 22 -3.88 -4.95 1.84
C ALA A 22 -4.96 -5.93 1.35
N GLU A 23 -6.03 -6.09 2.13
CA GLU A 23 -7.21 -6.89 1.75
C GLU A 23 -7.88 -6.33 0.48
N GLN A 24 -8.13 -5.02 0.43
CA GLN A 24 -8.73 -4.35 -0.74
C GLN A 24 -7.89 -4.50 -2.01
N LEU A 25 -6.56 -4.47 -1.87
CA LEU A 25 -5.62 -4.56 -2.99
C LEU A 25 -5.24 -6.00 -3.33
N HIS A 26 -5.81 -6.98 -2.63
CA HIS A 26 -5.51 -8.41 -2.81
C HIS A 26 -4.01 -8.74 -2.70
N VAL A 27 -3.32 -8.07 -1.78
CA VAL A 27 -1.90 -8.33 -1.46
C VAL A 27 -1.74 -8.63 0.02
N SER A 28 -0.61 -9.25 0.39
CA SER A 28 -0.28 -9.40 1.80
C SER A 28 0.12 -8.05 2.41
N GLN A 29 -0.17 -7.84 3.70
CA GLN A 29 0.27 -6.65 4.43
C GLN A 29 1.81 -6.47 4.41
N PRO A 30 2.65 -7.52 4.56
CA PRO A 30 4.09 -7.40 4.41
C PRO A 30 4.54 -6.91 3.02
N THR A 31 3.88 -7.40 1.96
CA THR A 31 4.12 -6.93 0.58
C THR A 31 3.83 -5.45 0.45
N LEU A 32 2.68 -5.00 0.94
CA LEU A 32 2.27 -3.59 0.92
C LEU A 32 3.27 -2.70 1.68
N SER A 33 3.71 -3.14 2.85
CA SER A 33 4.72 -2.43 3.66
C SER A 33 6.05 -2.27 2.91
N LYS A 34 6.52 -3.32 2.22
CA LYS A 34 7.75 -3.27 1.41
C LYS A 34 7.64 -2.28 0.24
N ILE A 35 6.49 -2.26 -0.44
CA ILE A 35 6.23 -1.32 -1.55
C ILE A 35 6.27 0.13 -1.05
N LEU A 36 5.65 0.40 0.10
CA LEU A 36 5.63 1.75 0.67
C LEU A 36 7.00 2.20 1.18
N LYS A 37 7.80 1.32 1.76
CA LYS A 37 9.20 1.65 2.12
C LYS A 37 10.08 1.97 0.93
N ALA A 38 9.73 1.50 -0.27
CA ALA A 38 10.43 1.84 -1.50
C ALA A 38 9.96 3.19 -2.12
N LEU A 39 9.00 3.86 -1.49
CA LEU A 39 8.61 5.25 -1.81
C LEU A 39 9.41 6.29 -1.01
N GLU A 40 9.94 5.94 0.17
CA GLU A 40 10.97 6.73 0.87
C GLU A 40 12.26 6.76 0.06
#